data_AF-A0A7T8GTI9-F1
#
_entry.id   AF-A0A7T8GTI9-F1
#
_cell.length_a   1.000
_cell.length_b   1.000
_cell.length_c   1.000
_cell.angle_alpha   90.00
_cell.angle_beta   90.00
_cell.angle_gamma   90.00
#
_symmetry.space_group_name_H-M   'P 1'
#
loop_
_entity.id
_entity.type
_entity.pdbx_description
1 polymer ?
#
loop_
_entity_poly.entity_id
_entity_poly.type
_entity_poly.pdbx_seq_one_letter_code
_entity_poly.pdbx_strand_id
1 'polypeptide(L)' 'YGSRNKTRSLWGRLLQIMKPSARIIFIIGKSYLDPDNIPENLQKEIDTYGDILQVDFIDSYNNLTLKAVASLRFVL' A
#
# COMPACT_ATOMS: atom_id res chain seq x y z
N TYR A 1 -7.12 5.88 -5.55
CA TYR A 1 -6.33 6.35 -6.72
C TYR A 1 -5.62 7.68 -6.48
N GLY A 2 -6.32 8.81 -6.34
CA GLY A 2 -5.70 10.15 -6.38
C GLY A 2 -4.60 10.41 -5.32
N SER A 3 -4.77 9.95 -4.08
CA SER A 3 -3.81 10.24 -3.01
C SER A 3 -2.50 9.45 -3.13
N ARG A 4 -2.55 8.17 -3.55
CA ARG A 4 -1.34 7.33 -3.72
C ARG A 4 -0.44 7.84 -4.83
N ASN A 5 -1.02 8.24 -5.95
CA ASN A 5 -0.24 8.76 -7.08
C ASN A 5 0.47 10.08 -6.74
N LYS A 6 -0.17 10.96 -5.97
CA LYS A 6 0.46 12.18 -5.45
C LYS A 6 1.62 11.87 -4.49
N THR A 7 1.47 10.87 -3.63
CA THR A 7 2.56 10.44 -2.74
C THR A 7 3.75 9.89 -3.54
N ARG A 8 3.50 9.08 -4.58
CA ARG A 8 4.56 8.57 -5.46
C ARG A 8 5.31 9.69 -6.17
N SER A 9 4.59 10.62 -6.79
CA SER A 9 5.21 11.68 -7.60
C SER A 9 5.95 12.73 -6.77
N LEU A 10 5.46 13.03 -5.56
CA LEU A 10 6.06 14.04 -4.69
C LEU A 10 7.08 13.43 -3.73
N TRP A 11 6.61 12.62 -2.78
CA TRP A 11 7.43 12.07 -1.71
C TRP A 11 8.35 10.97 -2.21
N GLY A 12 7.89 10.13 -3.15
CA GLY A 12 8.72 9.11 -3.78
C GLY A 12 9.93 9.70 -4.51
N ARG A 13 9.72 10.80 -5.24
CA ARG A 13 10.81 11.50 -5.92
C ARG A 13 11.82 12.12 -4.95
N LEU A 14 11.34 12.76 -3.89
CA LEU A 14 12.23 13.33 -2.85
C LEU A 14 13.04 12.24 -2.14
N LEU A 15 12.41 11.10 -1.82
CA LEU A 15 13.07 9.96 -1.20
C LEU A 15 14.15 9.37 -2.09
N GLN A 16 13.90 9.22 -3.40
CA GLN A 16 14.92 8.76 -4.35
C GLN A 16 16.14 9.68 -4.42
N ILE A 17 15.95 11.00 -4.28
CA ILE A 17 17.05 11.98 -4.26
C ILE A 17 17.86 11.86 -2.97
N MET A 18 17.20 11.77 -1.81
CA MET A 18 17.88 11.75 -0.51
C MET A 18 18.49 10.39 -0.16
N LYS A 19 17.81 9.30 -0.54
CA LYS A 19 18.16 7.91 -0.26
C LYS A 19 17.76 7.04 -1.45
N PRO A 20 18.65 6.89 -2.46
CA PRO A 20 18.35 6.13 -3.68
C PRO A 20 17.95 4.66 -3.45
N SER A 21 18.37 4.07 -2.32
CA SER A 21 18.01 2.71 -1.94
C SER A 21 16.65 2.58 -1.26
N ALA A 22 16.00 3.69 -0.89
CA ALA A 22 14.70 3.67 -0.24
C ALA A 22 13.59 3.33 -1.24
N ARG A 23 12.61 2.55 -0.79
CA ARG A 23 11.42 2.15 -1.55
C ARG A 23 10.18 2.48 -0.74
N ILE A 24 9.11 2.87 -1.43
CA ILE A 24 7.79 3.09 -0.83
C ILE A 24 6.94 1.86 -1.10
N ILE A 25 6.21 1.40 -0.08
CA ILE A 25 5.25 0.30 -0.20
C ILE A 25 3.93 0.77 0.41
N PHE A 26 2.83 0.56 -0.32
CA PHE A 26 1.49 0.88 0.12
C PHE A 26 0.82 -0.34 0.71
N ILE A 27 0.45 -0.27 1.99
CA ILE A 27 -0.22 -1.36 2.70
C ILE A 27 -1.73 -1.12 2.65
N ILE A 28 -2.47 -2.10 2.12
CA ILE A 28 -3.92 -2.01 1.89
C ILE A 28 -4.59 -3.24 2.51
N GLY A 29 -5.68 -3.04 3.24
CA GLY A 29 -6.51 -4.15 3.72
C GLY A 29 -7.55 -4.60 2.68
N LYS A 30 -8.28 -5.66 3.00
CA LYS A 30 -9.46 -6.09 2.24
C LYS A 30 -10.60 -5.09 2.37
N SER A 31 -11.41 -4.99 1.32
CA SER A 31 -12.65 -4.22 1.34
C SER A 31 -13.65 -4.88 2.29
N TYR A 32 -14.41 -4.09 3.05
CA TYR A 32 -15.50 -4.61 3.87
C TYR A 32 -16.66 -5.16 3.02
N LEU A 33 -16.92 -4.54 1.86
CA LEU A 33 -18.07 -4.86 1.02
C LEU A 33 -17.85 -6.09 0.14
N ASP A 34 -16.58 -6.38 -0.21
CA ASP A 34 -16.21 -7.52 -1.03
C ASP A 34 -14.78 -7.96 -0.65
N PRO A 35 -14.62 -8.78 0.40
CA PRO A 35 -13.32 -9.11 0.97
C PRO A 35 -12.47 -10.01 0.07
N ASP A 36 -13.11 -10.83 -0.77
CA ASP A 36 -12.45 -11.85 -1.59
C ASP A 36 -12.14 -11.34 -3.00
N ASN A 37 -12.69 -10.18 -3.38
CA ASN A 37 -12.48 -9.59 -4.68
C ASN A 37 -11.53 -8.40 -4.61
N ILE A 38 -10.51 -8.41 -5.48
CA ILE A 38 -9.63 -7.28 -5.69
C ILE A 38 -10.28 -6.41 -6.76
N PRO A 39 -10.62 -5.13 -6.48
CA PRO A 39 -11.16 -4.26 -7.51
C PRO A 39 -10.26 -4.24 -8.74
N GLU A 40 -10.81 -4.34 -9.95
CA GLU A 40 -10.03 -4.44 -11.20
C GLU A 40 -9.00 -3.29 -11.33
N ASN A 41 -9.37 -2.10 -10.91
CA ASN A 41 -8.47 -0.95 -10.88
C ASN A 41 -7.24 -1.22 -10.00
N LEU A 42 -7.44 -1.86 -8.84
CA LEU A 42 -6.39 -2.16 -7.87
C LEU A 42 -5.45 -3.21 -8.43
N GLN A 43 -6.00 -4.23 -9.09
CA GLN A 43 -5.20 -5.20 -9.81
C GLN A 43 -4.32 -4.53 -10.87
N LYS A 44 -4.89 -3.63 -11.70
CA LYS A 44 -4.10 -2.84 -12.67
C LYS A 44 -3.02 -2.01 -11.99
N GLU A 45 -3.28 -1.43 -10.82
CA GLU A 45 -2.28 -0.66 -10.06
C GLU A 45 -1.15 -1.55 -9.53
N ILE A 46 -1.48 -2.74 -9.02
CA ILE A 46 -0.52 -3.76 -8.58
C ILE A 46 0.37 -4.16 -9.75
N ASP A 47 -0.23 -4.49 -10.90
CA ASP A 47 0.49 -4.94 -12.09
C ASP A 47 1.38 -3.82 -12.68
N THR A 48 0.96 -2.55 -12.56
CA THR A 48 1.70 -1.41 -13.10
C THR A 48 2.87 -1.00 -12.22
N TYR A 49 2.69 -0.95 -10.90
CA TYR A 49 3.67 -0.35 -9.98
C TYR A 49 4.40 -1.37 -9.09
N GLY A 50 3.80 -2.52 -8.82
CA GLY A 50 4.38 -3.58 -7.97
C GLY A 50 4.70 -3.15 -6.54
N ASP A 51 4.13 -2.04 -6.06
CA ASP A 51 4.47 -1.39 -4.79
C ASP A 51 3.36 -1.50 -3.74
N ILE A 52 2.47 -2.49 -3.89
CA ILE A 52 1.30 -2.69 -3.04
C ILE A 52 1.43 -3.99 -2.26
N LEU A 53 1.32 -3.90 -0.94
CA LEU A 53 1.19 -5.03 -0.03
C LEU A 53 -0.27 -5.13 0.43
N GLN A 54 -0.99 -6.12 -0.08
CA GLN A 54 -2.34 -6.40 0.38
C GLN A 54 -2.31 -7.36 1.57
N VAL A 55 -2.97 -6.99 2.66
CA VAL A 55 -3.01 -7.78 3.89
C VAL A 55 -4.41 -8.31 4.12
N ASP A 56 -4.49 -9.54 4.63
CA ASP A 56 -5.74 -10.26 4.92
C ASP A 56 -6.41 -9.76 6.22
N PHE A 57 -6.73 -8.47 6.29
CA PHE A 57 -7.60 -7.89 7.31
C PHE A 57 -8.53 -6.87 6.67
N ILE A 58 -9.74 -6.73 7.21
CA ILE A 58 -10.69 -5.70 6.78
C ILE A 58 -10.11 -4.32 7.13
N ASP A 59 -9.91 -3.45 6.13
CA ASP A 59 -9.39 -2.10 6.37
C ASP A 59 -10.44 -1.26 7.10
N SER A 60 -10.34 -1.22 8.42
CA SER A 60 -11.18 -0.41 9.32
C SER A 60 -10.29 0.40 10.24
N TYR A 61 -10.79 1.54 10.74
CA TYR A 61 -10.04 2.40 11.66
C TYR A 61 -9.54 1.64 12.90
N ASN A 62 -10.33 0.68 13.39
CA ASN A 62 -9.95 -0.17 14.52
C ASN A 62 -8.78 -1.12 14.21
N ASN A 63 -8.47 -1.35 12.93
CA ASN A 63 -7.42 -2.27 12.48
C ASN A 63 -6.12 -1.56 12.07
N LEU A 64 -5.95 -0.27 12.42
CA LEU A 64 -4.70 0.46 12.20
C LEU A 64 -3.49 -0.21 12.89
N THR A 65 -3.69 -0.81 14.08
CA THR A 65 -2.65 -1.57 14.77
C THR A 65 -2.23 -2.81 13.96
N LEU A 66 -3.18 -3.53 13.34
CA LEU A 66 -2.87 -4.68 12.49
C LEU A 66 -2.11 -4.26 11.23
N LYS A 67 -2.44 -3.10 10.66
CA LYS A 67 -1.69 -2.51 9.54
C LYS A 67 -0.23 -2.20 9.93
N ALA A 68 0.00 -1.69 11.14
CA ALA A 68 1.35 -1.44 11.65
C ALA A 68 2.13 -2.73 11.97
N VAL A 69 1.48 -3.76 12.53
CA VAL A 69 2.14 -5.06 12.75
C VAL A 69 2.48 -5.73 11.41
N ALA A 70 1.60 -5.65 10.42
CA ALA A 70 1.86 -6.20 9.09
C ALA A 70 3.02 -5.49 8.38
N SER A 71 3.17 -4.17 8.56
CA SER A 71 4.32 -3.44 8.00
C SER A 71 5.64 -3.89 8.62
N LEU A 72 5.67 -4.08 9.95
CA LEU A 72 6.84 -4.59 10.64
C LEU A 72 7.18 -6.02 10.21
N ARG A 73 6.17 -6.91 10.13
CA ARG A 73 6.35 -8.30 9.66
C ARG A 73 6.83 -8.41 8.21
N PHE A 74 6.61 -7.40 7.39
CA PHE A 74 7.09 -7.39 6.00
C PHE A 74 8.57 -6.95 5.92
N VAL A 75 9.00 -6.07 6.82
CA VAL A 75 10.36 -5.51 6.82
C VAL A 75 11.34 -6.38 7.63
N LEU A 76 10.86 -7.00 8.71
CA LEU A 76 11.61 -7.90 9.60
C LEU A 76 11.60 -9.34 9.06
#